data_AF-A0A816G684-F1
#
_entry.id   AF-A0A816G684-F1
#
_cell.length_a   1.000
_cell.length_b   1.000
_cell.length_c   1.000
_cell.angle_alpha   90.00
_cell.angle_beta   90.00
_cell.angle_gamma   90.00
#
_symmetry.space_group_name_H-M   'P 1'
#
loop_
_entity.id
_entity.type
_entity.pdbx_description
1 polymer ?
#
loop_
_entity_poly.entity_id
_entity_poly.type
_entity_poly.pdbx_seq_one_letter_code
_entity_poly.pdbx_strand_id
1 'polypeptide(L)'
;MATRQSSSSSTHTMDLAELSRVHFHDIPNPFERRQFAFRVLPEEKDPMSQAKHYSFIMPTLKTRLQQLIATRLWEYIMLILSIWSFISLLLAHAIPEMRIFLELTHEITQAALFIEVSSKLYVDYRWLFYDVWNLYDLICVILNSPLIYNCFLSDYLGVPQLNSIQRLFRALHAIRIIRIHNLLRFVVETILTALTSIYNILLLELVTVTVFALLSIEFESDTPARNSSKYNPYENYTEALYSYYMCITLEGVNEVAEQILQLDSPQFATVIGLTFYIFAALATYSVGQLLAAVIATTLGKAIDRRTRDIASKSIKHHTTKLLGLKRPSINERKMAKSRCNTMDEIDNFSRLKPDDLALLILLFQTLDKNINEYDNILRDLRHIAEFISKFNKKKTSISSH
;
A
#
# COMPACT_ATOMS: atom_id res chain seq x y z
N MET A 1 11.40 -70.38 48.49
CA MET A 1 11.96 -70.86 47.19
C MET A 1 11.55 -69.86 46.13
N ALA A 2 12.39 -68.86 45.79
CA ALA A 2 13.31 -68.86 44.63
C ALA A 2 12.54 -69.00 43.28
N THR A 3 12.64 -68.16 42.23
CA THR A 3 13.70 -67.24 41.74
C THR A 3 13.26 -66.50 40.43
N ARG A 4 13.83 -65.28 40.19
CA ARG A 4 14.24 -64.58 38.92
C ARG A 4 13.19 -64.06 37.88
N GLN A 5 13.12 -62.76 37.51
CA GLN A 5 13.96 -61.87 36.61
C GLN A 5 14.01 -62.34 35.12
N SER A 6 13.94 -61.56 34.02
CA SER A 6 13.85 -60.11 33.70
C SER A 6 13.70 -59.88 32.15
N SER A 7 13.14 -58.72 31.75
CA SER A 7 13.48 -57.80 30.61
C SER A 7 13.28 -58.08 29.10
N SER A 8 12.63 -57.08 28.45
CA SER A 8 12.97 -56.26 27.24
C SER A 8 12.27 -56.43 25.86
N SER A 9 11.58 -55.34 25.46
CA SER A 9 11.50 -54.62 24.16
C SER A 9 11.18 -55.34 22.82
N SER A 10 10.14 -54.87 22.09
CA SER A 10 10.27 -53.95 20.92
C SER A 10 9.00 -53.88 20.04
N THR A 11 8.64 -52.65 19.64
CA THR A 11 8.09 -52.22 18.32
C THR A 11 6.76 -52.78 17.79
N HIS A 12 5.75 -51.89 17.69
CA HIS A 12 4.81 -51.92 16.56
C HIS A 12 4.70 -50.51 15.94
N THR A 13 5.14 -50.47 14.69
CA THR A 13 5.09 -49.37 13.73
C THR A 13 3.65 -49.12 13.28
N MET A 14 3.20 -47.87 13.34
CA MET A 14 1.93 -47.44 12.73
C MET A 14 2.25 -46.66 11.45
N ASP A 15 1.48 -46.95 10.41
CA ASP A 15 1.76 -46.75 8.98
C ASP A 15 2.08 -45.32 8.54
N LEU A 16 3.13 -45.19 7.71
CA LEU A 16 3.57 -43.95 7.05
C LEU A 16 2.65 -43.50 5.89
N ALA A 17 1.52 -44.18 5.65
CA ALA A 17 0.55 -43.86 4.60
C ALA A 17 -0.67 -43.05 5.06
N GLU A 18 -0.90 -42.90 6.37
CA GLU A 18 -2.03 -42.12 6.92
C GLU A 18 -1.69 -40.66 7.27
N LEU A 19 -0.40 -40.31 7.30
CA LEU A 19 0.07 -38.93 7.52
C LEU A 19 -0.07 -38.02 6.28
N SER A 20 -0.52 -38.54 5.14
CA SER A 20 -0.65 -37.79 3.89
C SER A 20 -2.08 -37.31 3.56
N ARG A 21 -3.04 -37.42 4.50
CA ARG A 21 -4.45 -37.02 4.27
C ARG A 21 -5.05 -36.08 5.32
N VAL A 22 -4.23 -35.25 5.97
CA VAL A 22 -4.73 -34.07 6.69
C VAL A 22 -4.55 -32.85 5.79
N HIS A 23 -5.69 -32.24 5.46
CA HIS A 23 -5.85 -31.14 4.52
C HIS A 23 -4.83 -29.99 4.70
N PHE A 24 -3.96 -29.87 3.69
CA PHE A 24 -3.19 -28.68 3.33
C PHE A 24 -4.12 -27.54 2.84
N HIS A 25 -4.95 -26.96 3.70
CA HIS A 25 -5.77 -25.81 3.28
C HIS A 25 -5.72 -24.55 4.15
N ASP A 26 -4.95 -24.54 5.24
CA ASP A 26 -4.75 -23.33 6.08
C ASP A 26 -3.27 -23.04 6.36
N ILE A 27 -2.39 -23.27 5.38
CA ILE A 27 -1.02 -22.74 5.42
C ILE A 27 -1.01 -21.49 4.53
N PRO A 28 -0.89 -20.27 5.09
CA PRO A 28 -0.83 -19.06 4.27
C PRO A 28 0.37 -19.15 3.32
N ASN A 29 0.10 -18.86 2.04
CA ASN A 29 1.08 -18.89 0.97
C ASN A 29 2.33 -18.06 1.35
N PRO A 30 3.53 -18.42 0.87
CA PRO A 30 4.75 -17.63 1.11
C PRO A 30 4.59 -16.15 0.74
N PHE A 31 3.66 -15.85 -0.16
CA PHE A 31 3.28 -14.52 -0.61
C PHE A 31 2.41 -13.75 0.41
N GLU A 32 1.46 -14.42 1.08
CA GLU A 32 0.63 -13.80 2.13
C GLU A 32 1.41 -13.54 3.41
N ARG A 33 2.39 -14.39 3.73
CA ARG A 33 3.34 -14.15 4.84
C ARG A 33 4.12 -12.85 4.67
N ARG A 34 4.47 -12.48 3.42
CA ARG A 34 5.10 -11.19 3.11
C ARG A 34 4.16 -10.01 3.27
N GLN A 35 2.87 -10.17 2.97
CA GLN A 35 1.87 -9.11 3.16
C GLN A 35 1.51 -8.88 4.64
N PHE A 36 1.50 -9.92 5.47
CA PHE A 36 1.32 -9.78 6.92
C PHE A 36 2.54 -9.16 7.60
N ALA A 37 3.76 -9.47 7.15
CA ALA A 37 4.99 -8.83 7.61
C ALA A 37 5.07 -7.34 7.23
N PHE A 38 4.50 -6.95 6.07
CA PHE A 38 4.40 -5.55 5.66
C PHE A 38 3.39 -4.72 6.48
N ARG A 39 2.48 -5.36 7.22
CA ARG A 39 1.37 -4.70 7.92
C ARG A 39 1.67 -4.37 9.39
N VAL A 40 2.82 -4.83 9.90
CA VAL A 40 3.42 -4.30 11.14
C VAL A 40 4.41 -3.24 10.69
N LEU A 41 3.97 -1.99 10.62
CA LEU A 41 4.87 -0.85 10.41
C LEU A 41 6.04 -1.02 11.39
N PRO A 42 7.30 -1.15 10.92
CA PRO A 42 8.42 -0.88 11.80
C PRO A 42 8.22 0.57 12.23
N GLU A 43 8.19 0.80 13.55
CA GLU A 43 8.45 2.12 14.09
C GLU A 43 9.72 2.63 13.39
N GLU A 44 9.58 3.80 12.75
CA GLU A 44 10.58 4.46 11.92
C GLU A 44 11.97 4.30 12.54
N LYS A 45 12.78 3.37 12.00
CA LYS A 45 14.18 3.27 12.40
C LYS A 45 14.85 4.55 11.94
N ASP A 46 15.38 5.31 12.90
CA ASP A 46 16.18 6.49 12.64
C ASP A 46 17.18 6.22 11.49
N PRO A 47 17.34 7.12 10.51
CA PRO A 47 18.25 6.93 9.38
C PRO A 47 19.72 6.70 9.81
N MET A 48 20.03 6.97 11.08
CA MET A 48 21.33 6.74 11.71
C MET A 48 21.60 5.25 12.05
N SER A 49 20.59 4.46 12.39
CA SER A 49 20.76 3.03 12.68
C SER A 49 20.91 2.17 11.42
N GLN A 50 20.35 2.62 10.27
CA GLN A 50 20.57 1.94 8.99
C GLN A 50 21.98 2.16 8.42
N ALA A 51 22.63 3.28 8.73
CA ALA A 51 23.98 3.59 8.27
C ALA A 51 25.07 2.67 8.88
N LYS A 52 24.84 2.08 10.06
CA LYS A 52 25.82 1.24 10.76
C LYS A 52 26.09 -0.11 10.05
N HIS A 53 25.10 -0.68 9.36
CA HIS A 53 25.19 -2.04 8.81
C HIS A 53 26.00 -2.14 7.49
N TYR A 54 26.39 -1.01 6.90
CA TYR A 54 27.07 -0.95 5.59
C TYR A 54 28.56 -0.65 5.67
N SER A 55 29.16 -0.70 6.87
CA SER A 55 30.54 -0.23 7.12
C SER A 55 31.66 -1.21 6.79
N PHE A 56 31.41 -2.26 6.00
CA PHE A 56 32.48 -3.17 5.58
C PHE A 56 32.87 -2.94 4.11
N ILE A 57 34.04 -2.31 3.95
CA ILE A 57 34.88 -2.09 2.75
C ILE A 57 34.71 -0.71 2.08
N MET A 58 35.64 0.20 2.38
CA MET A 58 35.74 1.60 1.88
C MET A 58 36.34 1.71 0.46
N PRO A 59 36.20 2.87 -0.21
CA PRO A 59 37.25 3.89 -0.13
C PRO A 59 36.68 5.26 0.28
N THR A 60 37.46 6.07 0.99
CA THR A 60 37.07 7.23 1.83
C THR A 60 36.01 8.20 1.29
N LEU A 61 35.86 8.35 -0.03
CA LEU A 61 34.87 9.22 -0.66
C LEU A 61 33.45 8.62 -0.61
N LYS A 62 33.32 7.30 -0.79
CA LYS A 62 32.04 6.58 -0.68
C LYS A 62 31.46 6.70 0.73
N THR A 63 32.32 6.55 1.74
CA THR A 63 31.90 6.61 3.15
C THR A 63 31.62 8.02 3.63
N ARG A 64 32.34 9.03 3.13
CA ARG A 64 31.99 10.45 3.36
C ARG A 64 30.67 10.83 2.70
N LEU A 65 30.43 10.40 1.45
CA LEU A 65 29.14 10.60 0.78
C LEU A 65 28.00 9.89 1.53
N GLN A 66 28.21 8.64 1.96
CA GLN A 66 27.25 7.92 2.79
C GLN A 66 26.93 8.68 4.08
N GLN A 67 27.94 9.20 4.78
CA GLN A 67 27.74 9.97 6.00
C GLN A 67 26.97 11.26 5.74
N LEU A 68 27.25 11.97 4.64
CA LEU A 68 26.56 13.21 4.28
C LEU A 68 25.11 12.96 3.87
N ILE A 69 24.86 11.98 3.00
CA ILE A 69 23.52 11.61 2.52
C ILE A 69 22.65 11.05 3.66
N ALA A 70 23.24 10.34 4.62
CA ALA A 70 22.52 9.78 5.76
C ALA A 70 22.09 10.85 6.78
N THR A 71 22.56 12.10 6.66
CA THR A 71 22.13 13.16 7.57
C THR A 71 20.71 13.61 7.27
N ARG A 72 19.90 13.80 8.33
CA ARG A 72 18.55 14.41 8.19
C ARG A 72 18.61 15.83 7.61
N LEU A 73 19.70 16.56 7.87
CA LEU A 73 19.91 17.90 7.33
C LEU A 73 19.96 17.89 5.81
N TRP A 74 20.63 16.91 5.20
CA TRP A 74 20.68 16.78 3.75
C TRP A 74 19.27 16.59 3.16
N GLU A 75 18.45 15.73 3.76
CA GLU A 75 17.07 15.52 3.30
C GLU A 75 16.21 16.79 3.40
N TYR A 76 16.33 17.56 4.49
CA TYR A 76 15.63 18.84 4.63
C TYR A 76 16.12 19.90 3.65
N ILE A 77 17.44 19.98 3.39
CA ILE A 77 18.00 20.92 2.39
C ILE A 77 17.43 20.62 1.01
N MET A 78 17.45 19.36 0.58
CA MET A 78 16.91 18.95 -0.73
C MET A 78 15.41 19.19 -0.82
N LEU A 79 14.66 19.02 0.27
CA LEU A 79 13.25 19.37 0.32
C LEU A 79 13.04 20.88 0.14
N ILE A 80 13.77 21.71 0.90
CA ILE A 80 13.63 23.17 0.83
C ILE A 80 13.94 23.66 -0.58
N LEU A 81 14.99 23.14 -1.22
CA LEU A 81 15.29 23.44 -2.62
C LEU A 81 14.14 23.03 -3.56
N SER A 82 13.56 21.85 -3.35
CA SER A 82 12.42 21.37 -4.15
C SER A 82 11.18 22.26 -3.99
N ILE A 83 10.87 22.69 -2.76
CA ILE A 83 9.75 23.61 -2.47
C ILE A 83 10.02 24.98 -3.08
N TRP A 84 11.24 25.50 -2.91
CA TRP A 84 11.66 26.78 -3.48
C TRP A 84 11.51 26.78 -5.01
N SER A 85 11.89 25.68 -5.66
CA SER A 85 11.71 25.49 -7.10
C SER A 85 10.24 25.47 -7.52
N PHE A 86 9.34 24.91 -6.71
CA PHE A 86 7.90 24.96 -6.97
C PHE A 86 7.32 26.36 -6.78
N ILE A 87 7.71 27.07 -5.72
CA ILE A 87 7.30 28.47 -5.50
C ILE A 87 7.79 29.36 -6.65
N SER A 88 9.00 29.13 -7.15
CA SER A 88 9.54 29.83 -8.32
C SER A 88 8.66 29.64 -9.56
N LEU A 89 8.04 28.47 -9.74
CA LEU A 89 7.09 28.24 -10.83
C LEU A 89 5.83 29.09 -10.67
N LEU A 90 5.26 29.15 -9.46
CA LEU A 90 4.06 29.94 -9.18
C LEU A 90 4.32 31.44 -9.42
N LEU A 91 5.47 31.93 -8.97
CA LEU A 91 5.84 33.35 -9.11
C LEU A 91 6.18 33.72 -10.56
N ALA A 92 6.73 32.81 -11.36
CA ALA A 92 7.04 33.05 -12.77
C ALA A 92 5.79 33.37 -13.62
N HIS A 93 4.62 32.89 -13.22
CA HIS A 93 3.35 33.27 -13.86
C HIS A 93 2.89 34.68 -13.46
N ALA A 94 3.14 35.07 -12.20
CA ALA A 94 2.71 36.35 -11.67
C ALA A 94 3.63 37.52 -12.06
N ILE A 95 4.95 37.28 -12.18
CA ILE A 95 5.95 38.33 -12.44
C ILE A 95 6.85 37.91 -13.62
N PRO A 96 6.51 38.31 -14.86
CA PRO A 96 7.28 37.90 -16.05
C PRO A 96 8.68 38.51 -16.11
N GLU A 97 8.92 39.65 -15.44
CA GLU A 97 10.22 40.36 -15.46
C GLU A 97 11.36 39.54 -14.83
N MET A 98 11.04 38.71 -13.83
CA MET A 98 12.04 37.89 -13.13
C MET A 98 12.18 36.48 -13.73
N ARG A 99 11.46 36.16 -14.83
CA ARG A 99 11.36 34.79 -15.36
C ARG A 99 12.70 34.09 -15.56
N ILE A 100 13.69 34.80 -16.09
CA ILE A 100 15.04 34.25 -16.33
C ILE A 100 15.71 33.79 -15.02
N PHE A 101 15.62 34.60 -13.97
CA PHE A 101 16.18 34.27 -12.66
C PHE A 101 15.48 33.07 -12.02
N LEU A 102 14.16 32.98 -12.16
CA LEU A 102 13.35 31.88 -11.62
C LEU A 102 13.60 30.57 -12.40
N GLU A 103 13.83 30.65 -13.71
CA GLU A 103 14.22 29.50 -14.53
C GLU A 103 15.61 28.98 -14.17
N LEU A 104 16.59 29.87 -13.96
CA LEU A 104 17.92 29.49 -13.50
C LEU A 104 17.88 28.78 -12.14
N THR A 105 17.07 29.29 -11.21
CA THR A 105 16.86 28.68 -9.90
C THR A 105 16.33 27.24 -10.00
N HIS A 106 15.39 27.01 -10.92
CA HIS A 106 14.87 25.69 -11.20
C HIS A 106 15.96 24.76 -11.77
N GLU A 107 16.75 25.22 -12.74
CA GLU A 107 17.84 24.43 -13.31
C GLU A 107 18.89 24.03 -12.26
N ILE A 108 19.25 24.95 -11.35
CA ILE A 108 20.16 24.66 -10.24
C ILE A 108 19.57 23.59 -9.32
N THR A 109 18.27 23.70 -9.00
CA THR A 109 17.58 22.71 -8.16
C THR A 109 17.55 21.34 -8.82
N GLN A 110 17.27 21.29 -10.13
CA GLN A 110 17.28 20.05 -10.90
C GLN A 110 18.68 19.41 -10.94
N ALA A 111 19.73 20.21 -11.12
CA ALA A 111 21.11 19.73 -11.07
C ALA A 111 21.46 19.17 -9.68
N ALA A 112 21.04 19.84 -8.61
CA ALA A 112 21.24 19.34 -7.24
C ALA A 112 20.53 17.99 -7.00
N LEU A 113 19.30 17.84 -7.50
CA LEU A 113 18.53 16.58 -7.42
C LEU A 113 19.19 15.47 -8.23
N PHE A 114 19.70 15.79 -9.42
CA PHE A 114 20.45 14.83 -10.23
C PHE A 114 21.71 14.34 -9.50
N ILE A 115 22.45 15.25 -8.86
CA ILE A 115 23.64 14.90 -8.06
C ILE A 115 23.24 14.03 -6.87
N GLU A 116 22.14 14.35 -6.19
CA GLU A 116 21.63 13.55 -5.07
C GLU A 116 21.33 12.11 -5.52
N VAL A 117 20.52 11.91 -6.55
CA VAL A 117 20.15 10.57 -7.02
C VAL A 117 21.37 9.82 -7.56
N SER A 118 22.24 10.49 -8.31
CA SER A 118 23.49 9.89 -8.82
C SER A 118 24.42 9.45 -7.69
N SER A 119 24.54 10.25 -6.63
CA SER A 119 25.37 9.91 -5.47
C SER A 119 24.79 8.72 -4.68
N LYS A 120 23.46 8.64 -4.52
CA LYS A 120 22.80 7.48 -3.90
C LYS A 120 23.00 6.21 -4.74
N LEU A 121 22.87 6.32 -6.06
CA LEU A 121 23.08 5.20 -6.99
C LEU A 121 24.53 4.70 -6.99
N TYR A 122 25.51 5.62 -6.91
CA TYR A 122 26.93 5.29 -6.83
C TYR A 122 27.28 4.57 -5.53
N VAL A 123 26.63 4.95 -4.42
CA VAL A 123 26.84 4.32 -3.11
C VAL A 123 26.30 2.88 -3.10
N ASP A 124 25.05 2.70 -3.50
CA ASP A 124 24.42 1.37 -3.61
C ASP A 124 23.35 1.38 -4.72
N TYR A 125 23.57 0.59 -5.77
CA TYR A 125 22.60 0.47 -6.86
C TYR A 125 21.28 -0.17 -6.39
N ARG A 126 21.31 -0.94 -5.29
CA ARG A 126 20.11 -1.59 -4.73
C ARG A 126 19.22 -0.61 -3.98
N TRP A 127 19.71 0.60 -3.68
CA TRP A 127 18.96 1.66 -3.00
C TRP A 127 17.59 1.93 -3.64
N LEU A 128 17.52 1.85 -4.98
CA LEU A 128 16.30 2.04 -5.76
C LEU A 128 15.17 1.07 -5.39
N PHE A 129 15.49 -0.16 -5.01
CA PHE A 129 14.50 -1.21 -4.78
C PHE A 129 14.04 -1.31 -3.32
N TYR A 130 14.63 -0.55 -2.39
CA TYR A 130 14.25 -0.61 -0.99
C TYR A 130 13.00 0.21 -0.64
N ASP A 131 12.76 1.33 -1.33
CA ASP A 131 11.60 2.19 -1.08
C ASP A 131 11.02 2.73 -2.40
N VAL A 132 9.69 2.77 -2.50
CA VAL A 132 8.96 3.33 -3.64
C VAL A 132 9.29 4.82 -3.82
N TRP A 133 9.57 5.52 -2.72
CA TRP A 133 9.98 6.92 -2.75
C TRP A 133 11.36 7.14 -3.40
N ASN A 134 12.23 6.13 -3.41
CA ASN A 134 13.53 6.21 -4.07
C ASN A 134 13.37 6.10 -5.59
N LEU A 135 12.47 5.24 -6.05
CA LEU A 135 12.07 5.15 -7.45
C LEU A 135 11.40 6.44 -7.93
N TYR A 136 10.55 7.04 -7.09
CA TYR A 136 9.93 8.33 -7.34
C TYR A 136 10.98 9.44 -7.59
N ASP A 137 11.99 9.57 -6.73
CA ASP A 137 13.06 10.55 -6.88
C ASP A 137 13.81 10.37 -8.23
N LEU A 138 14.08 9.12 -8.63
CA LEU A 138 14.70 8.82 -9.92
C LEU A 138 13.80 9.26 -11.09
N ILE A 139 12.51 8.92 -11.04
CA ILE A 139 11.54 9.29 -12.09
C ILE A 139 11.46 10.82 -12.23
N CYS A 140 11.42 11.57 -11.12
CA CYS A 140 11.40 13.03 -11.18
C CYS A 140 12.65 13.62 -11.83
N VAL A 141 13.84 13.10 -11.49
CA VAL A 141 15.11 13.54 -12.09
C VAL A 141 15.15 13.26 -13.59
N ILE A 142 14.66 12.08 -14.00
CA ILE A 142 14.55 11.67 -15.40
C ILE A 142 13.56 12.60 -16.13
N LEU A 143 12.30 12.69 -15.69
CA LEU A 143 11.26 13.48 -16.37
C LEU A 143 11.60 14.96 -16.51
N ASN A 144 12.29 15.56 -15.53
CA ASN A 144 12.71 16.96 -15.58
C ASN A 144 14.07 17.18 -16.28
N SER A 145 14.71 16.12 -16.79
CA SER A 145 15.99 16.24 -17.50
C SER A 145 15.82 16.90 -18.87
N PRO A 146 16.71 17.83 -19.26
CA PRO A 146 16.69 18.45 -20.58
C PRO A 146 16.92 17.42 -21.71
N LEU A 147 17.56 16.28 -21.43
CA LEU A 147 17.76 15.23 -22.41
C LEU A 147 16.41 14.63 -22.88
N ILE A 148 15.49 14.39 -21.94
CA ILE A 148 14.19 13.83 -22.28
C ILE A 148 13.31 14.84 -23.00
N TYR A 149 13.42 16.10 -22.59
CA TYR A 149 12.77 17.20 -23.29
C TYR A 149 13.24 17.32 -24.75
N ASN A 150 14.57 17.28 -24.99
CA ASN A 150 15.16 17.49 -26.31
C ASN A 150 15.16 16.24 -27.23
N CYS A 151 15.07 15.02 -26.70
CA CYS A 151 15.08 13.81 -27.52
C CYS A 151 13.69 13.19 -27.75
N PHE A 152 12.77 13.32 -26.80
CA PHE A 152 11.48 12.63 -26.88
C PHE A 152 10.30 13.57 -27.10
N LEU A 153 10.44 14.81 -26.68
CA LEU A 153 9.32 15.74 -26.60
C LEU A 153 9.36 16.75 -27.76
N SER A 154 10.52 17.33 -28.06
CA SER A 154 10.70 18.32 -29.16
C SER A 154 10.23 17.84 -30.52
N ASP A 155 10.41 16.55 -30.82
CA ASP A 155 10.18 16.00 -32.16
C ASP A 155 8.71 15.66 -32.41
N TYR A 156 7.92 15.50 -31.34
CA TYR A 156 6.53 15.03 -31.40
C TYR A 156 5.48 16.09 -31.05
N LEU A 157 5.87 17.14 -30.32
CA LEU A 157 4.93 18.12 -29.76
C LEU A 157 5.33 19.55 -30.13
N GLY A 158 4.33 20.42 -30.30
CA GLY A 158 4.59 21.83 -30.54
C GLY A 158 5.19 22.52 -29.31
N VAL A 159 6.03 23.54 -29.53
CA VAL A 159 6.69 24.35 -28.48
C VAL A 159 5.77 24.78 -27.32
N PRO A 160 4.52 25.27 -27.52
CA PRO A 160 3.66 25.66 -26.40
C PRO A 160 3.15 24.48 -25.55
N GLN A 161 2.91 23.31 -26.17
CA GLN A 161 2.45 22.10 -25.47
C GLN A 161 3.58 21.52 -24.61
N LEU A 162 4.80 21.58 -25.15
CA LEU A 162 6.02 21.14 -24.47
C LEU A 162 6.34 21.92 -23.20
N ASN A 163 6.26 23.24 -23.27
CA ASN A 163 6.46 24.09 -22.10
C ASN A 163 5.39 23.84 -21.02
N SER A 164 4.16 23.48 -21.41
CA SER A 164 3.12 23.09 -20.46
C SER A 164 3.43 21.77 -19.77
N ILE A 165 3.80 20.72 -20.51
CA ILE A 165 4.13 19.41 -19.93
C ILE A 165 5.35 19.50 -19.00
N GLN A 166 6.37 20.26 -19.39
CA GLN A 166 7.53 20.46 -18.53
C GLN A 166 7.12 21.08 -17.19
N ARG A 167 6.20 22.06 -17.19
CA ARG A 167 5.66 22.65 -15.95
C ARG A 167 4.93 21.64 -15.07
N LEU A 168 4.23 20.65 -15.65
CA LEU A 168 3.63 19.55 -14.88
C LEU A 168 4.72 18.69 -14.21
N PHE A 169 5.78 18.34 -14.92
CA PHE A 169 6.89 17.56 -14.33
C PHE A 169 7.58 18.31 -13.19
N ARG A 170 7.68 19.64 -13.28
CA ARG A 170 8.19 20.46 -12.17
C ARG A 170 7.28 20.42 -10.95
N ALA A 171 5.97 20.42 -11.17
CA ALA A 171 4.99 20.32 -10.08
C ALA A 171 5.10 19.00 -9.30
N LEU A 172 5.62 17.92 -9.91
CA LEU A 172 5.91 16.67 -9.20
C LEU A 172 6.83 16.91 -8.01
N HIS A 173 7.81 17.82 -8.08
CA HIS A 173 8.71 18.06 -6.94
C HIS A 173 7.98 18.43 -5.64
N ALA A 174 6.81 19.05 -5.71
CA ALA A 174 5.98 19.35 -4.53
C ALA A 174 5.49 18.08 -3.80
N ILE A 175 5.29 16.96 -4.51
CA ILE A 175 4.88 15.67 -3.94
C ILE A 175 5.97 15.12 -3.01
N ARG A 176 7.23 15.52 -3.15
CA ARG A 176 8.33 15.08 -2.27
C ARG A 176 8.10 15.45 -0.79
N ILE A 177 7.25 16.44 -0.50
CA ILE A 177 6.80 16.78 0.87
C ILE A 177 6.15 15.58 1.56
N ILE A 178 5.46 14.72 0.81
CA ILE A 178 4.76 13.54 1.33
C ILE A 178 5.73 12.57 2.00
N ARG A 179 6.97 12.47 1.52
CA ARG A 179 7.99 11.55 2.04
C ARG A 179 8.40 11.86 3.48
N ILE A 180 8.36 13.13 3.88
CA ILE A 180 8.85 13.56 5.20
C ILE A 180 7.75 13.49 6.26
N HIS A 181 6.49 13.74 5.86
CA HIS A 181 5.39 13.78 6.79
C HIS A 181 4.71 12.40 6.87
N ASN A 182 4.93 11.69 7.97
CA ASN A 182 4.39 10.35 8.20
C ASN A 182 2.87 10.23 7.98
N LEU A 183 2.09 11.28 8.30
CA LEU A 183 0.66 11.29 8.02
C LEU A 183 0.37 11.31 6.51
N LEU A 184 1.08 12.13 5.73
CA LEU A 184 0.86 12.23 4.28
C LEU A 184 1.25 10.92 3.60
N ARG A 185 2.40 10.35 3.98
CA ARG A 185 2.84 9.03 3.52
C ARG A 185 1.78 7.97 3.79
N PHE A 186 1.27 7.90 5.03
CA PHE A 186 0.23 6.96 5.41
C PHE A 186 -1.07 7.15 4.62
N VAL A 187 -1.48 8.39 4.36
CA VAL A 187 -2.66 8.70 3.54
C VAL A 187 -2.46 8.19 2.12
N VAL A 188 -1.32 8.49 1.49
CA VAL A 188 -1.02 8.00 0.13
C VAL A 188 -0.95 6.48 0.07
N GLU A 189 -0.29 5.83 1.03
CA GLU A 189 -0.24 4.36 1.10
C GLU A 189 -1.64 3.75 1.26
N THR A 190 -2.52 4.41 2.03
CA THR A 190 -3.91 3.98 2.19
C THR A 190 -4.69 4.12 0.88
N ILE A 191 -4.48 5.21 0.13
CA ILE A 191 -5.10 5.45 -1.18
C ILE A 191 -4.59 4.42 -2.20
N LEU A 192 -3.28 4.20 -2.31
CA LEU A 192 -2.70 3.21 -3.23
C LEU A 192 -3.21 1.79 -2.95
N THR A 193 -3.35 1.45 -1.66
CA THR A 193 -3.94 0.17 -1.25
C THR A 193 -5.41 0.09 -1.65
N ALA A 194 -6.18 1.18 -1.53
CA ALA A 194 -7.59 1.21 -1.95
C ALA A 194 -7.73 1.13 -3.47
N LEU A 195 -6.84 1.79 -4.22
CA LEU A 195 -6.80 1.76 -5.68
C LEU A 195 -6.62 0.34 -6.21
N THR A 196 -5.78 -0.48 -5.56
CA THR A 196 -5.58 -1.88 -5.98
C THR A 196 -6.88 -2.70 -5.90
N SER A 197 -7.74 -2.44 -4.91
CA SER A 197 -9.04 -3.10 -4.78
C SER A 197 -10.07 -2.62 -5.82
N ILE A 198 -9.93 -1.36 -6.27
CA ILE A 198 -10.89 -0.67 -7.14
C ILE A 198 -10.52 -0.81 -8.63
N TYR A 199 -9.23 -1.01 -8.93
CA TYR A 199 -8.68 -0.97 -10.29
C TYR A 199 -9.43 -1.89 -11.27
N ASN A 200 -9.80 -3.10 -10.84
CA ASN A 200 -10.55 -4.04 -11.68
C ASN A 200 -11.93 -3.51 -12.10
N ILE A 201 -12.60 -2.78 -11.21
CA ILE A 201 -13.91 -2.17 -11.49
C ILE A 201 -13.72 -1.03 -12.49
N LEU A 202 -12.73 -0.17 -12.27
CA LEU A 202 -12.41 0.94 -13.19
C LEU A 202 -12.04 0.45 -14.59
N LEU A 203 -11.28 -0.64 -14.70
CA LEU A 203 -10.96 -1.24 -15.99
C LEU A 203 -12.20 -1.77 -16.71
N LEU A 204 -13.08 -2.47 -15.99
CA LEU A 204 -14.35 -2.95 -16.54
C LEU A 204 -15.21 -1.78 -17.04
N GLU A 205 -15.24 -0.69 -16.28
CA GLU A 205 -15.95 0.52 -16.62
C GLU A 205 -15.35 1.20 -17.86
N LEU A 206 -14.02 1.29 -17.98
CA LEU A 206 -13.35 1.80 -19.17
C LEU A 206 -13.68 1.00 -20.44
N VAL A 207 -13.69 -0.34 -20.34
CA VAL A 207 -14.09 -1.21 -21.45
C VAL A 207 -15.56 -0.98 -21.83
N THR A 208 -16.43 -0.86 -20.84
CA THR A 208 -17.86 -0.64 -21.06
C THR A 208 -18.10 0.70 -21.78
N VAL A 209 -17.45 1.79 -21.34
CA VAL A 209 -17.49 3.09 -22.05
C VAL A 209 -17.06 2.94 -23.49
N THR A 210 -15.95 2.25 -23.73
CA THR A 210 -15.39 2.07 -25.07
C THR A 210 -16.37 1.34 -25.98
N VAL A 211 -16.99 0.26 -25.48
CA VAL A 211 -17.97 -0.51 -26.26
C VAL A 211 -19.19 0.35 -26.60
N PHE A 212 -19.76 1.08 -25.64
CA PHE A 212 -20.94 1.92 -25.89
C PHE A 212 -20.63 3.13 -26.77
N ALA A 213 -19.44 3.72 -26.65
CA ALA A 213 -18.98 4.78 -27.55
C ALA A 213 -18.92 4.28 -29.01
N LEU A 214 -18.35 3.10 -29.24
CA LEU A 214 -18.29 2.50 -30.57
C LEU A 214 -19.69 2.14 -31.12
N LEU A 215 -20.57 1.60 -30.27
CA LEU A 215 -21.95 1.27 -30.68
C LEU A 215 -22.72 2.50 -31.15
N SER A 216 -22.62 3.63 -30.44
CA SER A 216 -23.36 4.84 -30.80
C SER A 216 -22.87 5.50 -32.08
N ILE A 217 -21.56 5.44 -32.36
CA ILE A 217 -21.00 5.89 -33.64
C ILE A 217 -21.47 4.98 -34.78
N GLU A 218 -21.51 3.67 -34.55
CA GLU A 218 -21.98 2.73 -35.57
C GLU A 218 -23.46 2.97 -35.90
N PHE A 219 -24.30 3.17 -34.88
CA PHE A 219 -25.71 3.53 -35.08
C PHE A 219 -25.90 4.87 -35.80
N GLU A 220 -24.96 5.80 -35.64
CA GLU A 220 -24.94 7.06 -36.39
C GLU A 220 -24.61 6.85 -37.85
N SER A 221 -23.56 6.07 -38.12
CA SER A 221 -23.02 5.86 -39.45
C SER A 221 -24.04 5.26 -40.43
N ASP A 222 -25.01 4.50 -39.92
CA ASP A 222 -26.07 3.86 -40.70
C ASP A 222 -27.23 4.83 -41.08
N THR A 223 -27.15 6.10 -40.66
CA THR A 223 -28.19 7.11 -40.93
C THR A 223 -27.72 8.21 -41.89
N PRO A 224 -28.47 8.51 -42.97
CA PRO A 224 -28.02 9.41 -44.05
C PRO A 224 -28.07 10.92 -43.73
N ALA A 225 -28.22 11.32 -42.46
CA ALA A 225 -28.41 12.72 -42.05
C ALA A 225 -27.10 13.40 -41.61
N ARG A 226 -26.09 13.42 -42.50
CA ARG A 226 -24.73 13.92 -42.17
C ARG A 226 -24.56 15.45 -42.31
N ASN A 227 -25.64 16.18 -42.61
CA ASN A 227 -25.58 17.62 -42.95
C ASN A 227 -26.43 18.49 -41.99
N SER A 228 -26.42 18.19 -40.69
CA SER A 228 -27.05 19.02 -39.66
C SER A 228 -26.08 20.08 -39.14
N SER A 229 -26.49 21.34 -39.05
CA SER A 229 -25.69 22.42 -38.44
C SER A 229 -25.69 22.40 -36.90
N LYS A 230 -26.29 21.36 -36.30
CA LYS A 230 -26.38 21.17 -34.85
C LYS A 230 -25.24 20.27 -34.38
N TYR A 231 -24.74 20.53 -33.19
CA TYR A 231 -23.71 19.73 -32.56
C TYR A 231 -24.24 18.32 -32.27
N ASN A 232 -23.50 17.31 -32.72
CA ASN A 232 -23.81 15.91 -32.46
C ASN A 232 -22.77 15.32 -31.48
N PRO A 233 -23.17 14.87 -30.28
CA PRO A 233 -22.25 14.27 -29.31
C PRO A 233 -21.60 12.96 -29.78
N TYR A 234 -22.09 12.33 -30.85
CA TYR A 234 -21.59 11.03 -31.33
C TYR A 234 -20.86 11.08 -32.67
N GLU A 235 -20.59 12.27 -33.21
CA GLU A 235 -19.96 12.46 -34.53
C GLU A 235 -18.59 11.77 -34.65
N ASN A 236 -17.80 11.81 -33.57
CA ASN A 236 -16.46 11.25 -33.50
C ASN A 236 -16.29 10.40 -32.24
N TYR A 237 -15.33 9.46 -32.31
CA TYR A 237 -15.02 8.59 -31.17
C TYR A 237 -14.67 9.35 -29.89
N THR A 238 -13.92 10.44 -29.99
CA THR A 238 -13.53 11.24 -28.82
C THR A 238 -14.73 11.95 -28.19
N GLU A 239 -15.64 12.50 -28.99
CA GLU A 239 -16.85 13.16 -28.50
C GLU A 239 -17.79 12.13 -27.86
N ALA A 240 -17.98 10.97 -28.51
CA ALA A 240 -18.77 9.87 -27.98
C ALA A 240 -18.22 9.35 -26.64
N LEU A 241 -16.89 9.15 -26.55
CA LEU A 241 -16.21 8.79 -25.30
C LEU A 241 -16.44 9.84 -24.22
N TYR A 242 -16.36 11.13 -24.56
CA TYR A 242 -16.58 12.22 -23.61
C TYR A 242 -18.03 12.25 -23.10
N SER A 243 -19.02 12.07 -23.97
CA SER A 243 -20.43 11.97 -23.58
C SER A 243 -20.71 10.81 -22.63
N TYR A 244 -20.11 9.65 -22.87
CA TYR A 244 -20.24 8.49 -21.98
C TYR A 244 -19.43 8.63 -20.69
N TYR A 245 -18.29 9.32 -20.72
CA TYR A 245 -17.52 9.68 -19.53
C TYR A 245 -18.31 10.62 -18.61
N MET A 246 -18.91 11.67 -19.16
CA MET A 246 -19.84 12.56 -18.43
C MET A 246 -20.99 11.78 -17.81
N CYS A 247 -21.47 10.74 -18.51
CA CYS A 247 -22.52 9.89 -17.99
C CYS A 247 -22.08 9.04 -16.78
N ILE A 248 -20.83 8.57 -16.72
CA ILE A 248 -20.29 7.87 -15.54
C ILE A 248 -20.10 8.82 -14.36
N THR A 249 -19.62 10.03 -14.60
CA THR A 249 -19.47 11.02 -13.52
C THR A 249 -20.81 11.55 -13.04
N LEU A 250 -21.91 11.22 -13.73
CA LEU A 250 -23.27 11.71 -13.49
C LEU A 250 -23.36 13.24 -13.61
N GLU A 251 -22.41 13.86 -14.30
CA GLU A 251 -22.35 15.30 -14.53
C GLU A 251 -22.76 15.57 -15.98
N GLY A 252 -23.61 16.59 -16.21
CA GLY A 252 -23.99 16.96 -17.58
C GLY A 252 -24.85 15.92 -18.33
N VAL A 253 -25.37 14.89 -17.66
CA VAL A 253 -26.24 13.85 -18.28
C VAL A 253 -27.45 14.46 -18.99
N ASN A 254 -28.03 15.49 -18.39
CA ASN A 254 -29.17 16.21 -18.97
C ASN A 254 -28.78 16.98 -20.23
N GLU A 255 -27.57 17.55 -20.27
CA GLU A 255 -27.08 18.30 -21.43
C GLU A 255 -26.88 17.37 -22.63
N VAL A 256 -26.27 16.20 -22.41
CA VAL A 256 -26.12 15.17 -23.45
C VAL A 256 -27.48 14.65 -23.90
N ALA A 257 -28.41 14.41 -22.97
CA ALA A 257 -29.77 14.00 -23.32
C ALA A 257 -30.49 15.05 -24.19
N GLU A 258 -30.34 16.34 -23.86
CA GLU A 258 -30.91 17.43 -24.65
C GLU A 258 -30.28 17.50 -26.05
N GLN A 259 -28.97 17.34 -26.16
CA GLN A 259 -28.27 17.30 -27.45
C GLN A 259 -28.77 16.14 -28.33
N ILE A 260 -29.04 14.97 -27.75
CA ILE A 260 -29.62 13.82 -28.46
C ILE A 260 -31.05 14.13 -28.94
N LEU A 261 -31.86 14.80 -28.13
CA LEU A 261 -33.23 15.19 -28.51
C LEU A 261 -33.26 16.23 -29.64
N GLN A 262 -32.19 17.00 -29.81
CA GLN A 262 -32.08 18.01 -30.86
C GLN A 262 -31.65 17.45 -32.22
N LEU A 263 -31.31 16.15 -32.32
CA LEU A 263 -30.96 15.47 -33.56
C LEU A 263 -32.12 15.51 -34.57
N ASP A 264 -31.79 15.74 -35.85
CA ASP A 264 -32.80 15.98 -36.90
C ASP A 264 -33.62 14.73 -37.27
N SER A 265 -33.11 13.53 -37.00
CA SER A 265 -33.75 12.25 -37.32
C SER A 265 -34.39 11.62 -36.07
N PRO A 266 -35.74 11.54 -35.97
CA PRO A 266 -36.41 11.09 -34.75
C PRO A 266 -36.15 9.61 -34.42
N GLN A 267 -36.04 8.75 -35.43
CA GLN A 267 -35.76 7.33 -35.24
C GLN A 267 -34.34 7.12 -34.67
N PHE A 268 -33.37 7.84 -35.20
CA PHE A 268 -32.00 7.81 -34.73
C PHE A 268 -31.88 8.35 -33.30
N ALA A 269 -32.49 9.51 -33.03
CA ALA A 269 -32.55 10.10 -31.70
C ALA A 269 -33.16 9.14 -30.66
N THR A 270 -34.17 8.35 -31.06
CA THR A 270 -34.75 7.33 -30.16
C THR A 270 -33.81 6.15 -29.91
N VAL A 271 -33.09 5.64 -30.91
CA VAL A 271 -32.17 4.51 -30.75
C VAL A 271 -30.95 4.91 -29.90
N ILE A 272 -30.33 6.04 -30.21
CA ILE A 272 -29.23 6.59 -29.42
C ILE A 272 -29.71 6.98 -28.03
N GLY A 273 -30.86 7.64 -27.90
CA GLY A 273 -31.43 8.03 -26.61
C GLY A 273 -31.70 6.82 -25.70
N LEU A 274 -32.21 5.72 -26.26
CA LEU A 274 -32.38 4.47 -25.53
C LEU A 274 -31.05 3.84 -25.13
N THR A 275 -30.08 3.81 -26.04
CA THR A 275 -28.72 3.29 -25.77
C THR A 275 -28.04 4.10 -24.66
N PHE A 276 -28.16 5.43 -24.71
CA PHE A 276 -27.69 6.36 -23.69
C PHE A 276 -28.39 6.14 -22.35
N TYR A 277 -29.70 5.98 -22.33
CA TYR A 277 -30.45 5.75 -21.09
C TYR A 277 -30.10 4.40 -20.44
N ILE A 278 -29.95 3.34 -21.24
CA ILE A 278 -29.49 2.02 -20.76
C ILE A 278 -28.09 2.16 -20.15
N PHE A 279 -27.18 2.86 -20.83
CA PHE A 279 -25.85 3.11 -20.30
C PHE A 279 -25.90 3.93 -19.00
N ALA A 280 -26.70 4.98 -18.93
CA ALA A 280 -26.84 5.82 -17.74
C ALA A 280 -27.32 5.02 -16.51
N ALA A 281 -28.26 4.09 -16.72
CA ALA A 281 -28.69 3.18 -15.67
C ALA A 281 -27.56 2.23 -15.22
N LEU A 282 -26.81 1.66 -16.18
CA LEU A 282 -25.66 0.80 -15.89
C LEU A 282 -24.52 1.56 -15.19
N ALA A 283 -24.24 2.80 -15.60
CA ALA A 283 -23.23 3.66 -15.01
C ALA A 283 -23.60 4.09 -13.58
N THR A 284 -24.87 4.41 -13.34
CA THR A 284 -25.36 4.67 -11.97
C THR A 284 -25.19 3.42 -11.09
N TYR A 285 -25.44 2.23 -11.64
CA TYR A 285 -25.22 0.98 -10.94
C TYR A 285 -23.74 0.67 -10.68
N SER A 286 -22.85 0.90 -11.65
CA SER A 286 -21.40 0.67 -11.49
C SER A 286 -20.81 1.60 -10.42
N VAL A 287 -21.17 2.88 -10.44
CA VAL A 287 -20.73 3.86 -9.43
C VAL A 287 -21.25 3.48 -8.04
N GLY A 288 -22.50 3.00 -7.95
CA GLY A 288 -23.06 2.48 -6.70
C GLY A 288 -22.29 1.27 -6.16
N GLN A 289 -21.94 0.32 -7.03
CA GLN A 289 -21.11 -0.84 -6.69
C GLN A 289 -19.72 -0.42 -6.21
N LEU A 290 -19.10 0.56 -6.88
CA LEU A 290 -17.81 1.11 -6.50
C LEU A 290 -17.87 1.73 -5.10
N LEU A 291 -18.88 2.57 -4.84
CA LEU A 291 -19.09 3.20 -3.54
C LEU A 291 -19.28 2.14 -2.43
N ALA A 292 -20.10 1.12 -2.69
CA ALA A 292 -20.33 0.02 -1.76
C ALA A 292 -19.04 -0.75 -1.45
N ALA A 293 -18.21 -1.04 -2.47
CA ALA A 293 -16.92 -1.70 -2.29
C ALA A 293 -15.94 -0.86 -1.45
N VAL A 294 -15.87 0.46 -1.68
CA VAL A 294 -15.04 1.37 -0.88
C VAL A 294 -15.54 1.45 0.57
N ILE A 295 -16.85 1.56 0.78
CA ILE A 295 -17.43 1.56 2.13
C ILE A 295 -17.17 0.23 2.84
N ALA A 296 -17.36 -0.90 2.15
CA ALA A 296 -17.09 -2.22 2.71
C ALA A 296 -15.62 -2.40 3.10
N THR A 297 -14.69 -1.96 2.24
CA THR A 297 -13.25 -2.06 2.52
C THR A 297 -12.79 -1.11 3.62
N THR A 298 -13.33 0.11 3.69
CA THR A 298 -13.04 1.06 4.77
C THR A 298 -13.58 0.58 6.10
N LEU A 299 -14.83 0.10 6.12
CA LEU A 299 -15.45 -0.49 7.31
C LEU A 299 -14.72 -1.77 7.74
N GLY A 300 -14.37 -2.65 6.82
CA GLY A 300 -13.58 -3.86 7.10
C GLY A 300 -12.24 -3.52 7.75
N LYS A 301 -11.50 -2.56 7.18
CA LYS A 301 -10.24 -2.06 7.78
C LYS A 301 -10.46 -1.45 9.17
N ALA A 302 -11.58 -0.75 9.40
CA ALA A 302 -11.90 -0.16 10.70
C ALA A 302 -12.24 -1.24 11.75
N ILE A 303 -13.01 -2.26 11.37
CA ILE A 303 -13.33 -3.42 12.22
C ILE A 303 -12.06 -4.18 12.57
N ASP A 304 -11.19 -4.47 11.60
CA ASP A 304 -9.91 -5.17 11.82
C ASP A 304 -8.99 -4.41 12.79
N ARG A 305 -8.96 -3.08 12.73
CA ARG A 305 -8.21 -2.26 13.69
C ARG A 305 -8.80 -2.39 15.10
N ARG A 306 -10.13 -2.28 15.23
CA ARG A 306 -10.82 -2.39 16.52
C ARG A 306 -10.64 -3.76 17.16
N THR A 307 -10.72 -4.83 16.37
CA THR A 307 -10.50 -6.21 16.83
C THR A 307 -9.06 -6.40 17.31
N ARG A 308 -8.06 -5.88 16.57
CA ARG A 308 -6.65 -5.89 17.00
C ARG A 308 -6.42 -5.10 18.29
N ASP A 309 -7.07 -3.95 18.45
CA ASP A 309 -6.97 -3.15 19.67
C ASP A 309 -7.55 -3.88 20.89
N ILE A 310 -8.68 -4.57 20.72
CA ILE A 310 -9.29 -5.39 21.78
C ILE A 310 -8.38 -6.58 22.13
N ALA A 311 -7.87 -7.29 21.12
CA ALA A 311 -6.94 -8.41 21.32
C ALA A 311 -5.67 -7.97 22.05
N SER A 312 -5.07 -6.84 21.65
CA SER A 312 -3.86 -6.31 22.29
C SER A 312 -4.10 -5.86 23.73
N LYS A 313 -5.27 -5.29 24.04
CA LYS A 313 -5.68 -4.94 25.42
C LYS A 313 -5.90 -6.19 26.28
N SER A 314 -6.52 -7.22 25.71
CA SER A 314 -6.74 -8.51 26.41
C SER A 314 -5.42 -9.20 26.74
N ILE A 315 -4.50 -9.29 25.76
CA ILE A 315 -3.15 -9.83 25.96
C ILE A 315 -2.42 -9.05 27.05
N LYS A 316 -2.35 -7.71 26.95
CA LYS A 316 -1.72 -6.88 27.99
C LYS A 316 -2.31 -7.11 29.37
N HIS A 317 -3.63 -7.27 29.49
CA HIS A 317 -4.29 -7.53 30.75
C HIS A 317 -3.93 -8.91 31.33
N HIS A 318 -3.93 -9.95 30.50
CA HIS A 318 -3.53 -11.31 30.91
C HIS A 318 -2.05 -11.38 31.30
N THR A 319 -1.15 -10.80 30.50
CA THR A 319 0.28 -10.76 30.80
C THR A 319 0.58 -10.00 32.09
N THR A 320 -0.13 -8.89 32.35
CA THR A 320 0.02 -8.13 33.61
C THR A 320 -0.48 -8.93 34.82
N LYS A 321 -1.55 -9.71 34.65
CA LYS A 321 -2.15 -10.52 35.72
C LYS A 321 -1.31 -11.77 36.03
N LEU A 322 -0.74 -12.42 35.02
CA LEU A 322 0.11 -13.61 35.16
C LEU A 322 1.50 -13.29 35.73
N LEU A 323 2.10 -12.16 35.35
CA LEU A 323 3.45 -11.79 35.82
C LEU A 323 3.44 -10.98 37.12
N GLY A 324 2.26 -10.65 37.68
CA GLY A 324 2.16 -9.83 38.91
C GLY A 324 2.81 -8.44 38.81
N LEU A 325 3.18 -7.99 37.60
CA LEU A 325 3.92 -6.76 37.38
C LEU A 325 3.00 -5.55 37.63
N LYS A 326 3.30 -4.79 38.70
CA LYS A 326 2.70 -3.48 38.94
C LYS A 326 2.98 -2.58 37.73
N ARG A 327 1.97 -1.82 37.27
CA ARG A 327 2.12 -0.92 36.09
C ARG A 327 3.40 -0.09 36.25
N PRO A 328 4.34 -0.11 35.29
CA PRO A 328 5.58 0.63 35.42
C PRO A 328 5.26 2.13 35.56
N SER A 329 5.86 2.73 36.58
CA SER A 329 5.75 4.16 36.88
C SER A 329 6.22 5.00 35.69
N ILE A 330 5.77 6.25 35.61
CA ILE A 330 6.14 7.17 34.51
C ILE A 330 7.67 7.29 34.37
N ASN A 331 8.40 7.17 35.47
CA ASN A 331 9.86 7.20 35.49
C ASN A 331 10.50 5.90 34.98
N GLU A 332 9.92 4.73 35.27
CA GLU A 332 10.36 3.45 34.71
C GLU A 332 10.06 3.35 33.20
N ARG A 333 8.99 3.98 32.71
CA ARG A 333 8.73 4.09 31.26
C ARG A 333 9.73 5.01 30.56
N LYS A 334 10.11 6.12 31.20
CA LYS A 334 11.16 7.01 30.70
C LYS A 334 12.54 6.34 30.75
N MET A 335 12.83 5.57 31.80
CA MET A 335 14.05 4.77 31.91
C MET A 335 14.08 3.61 30.92
N ALA A 336 12.97 2.89 30.70
CA ALA A 336 12.89 1.85 29.68
C ALA A 336 13.00 2.41 28.26
N LYS A 337 12.46 3.60 27.99
CA LYS A 337 12.64 4.30 26.71
C LYS A 337 14.09 4.77 26.52
N SER A 338 14.76 5.21 27.59
CA SER A 338 16.20 5.52 27.60
C SER A 338 17.09 4.26 27.46
N ARG A 339 16.68 3.14 28.09
CA ARG A 339 17.37 1.85 28.04
C ARG A 339 17.17 1.14 26.70
N CYS A 340 16.02 1.32 26.05
CA CYS A 340 15.76 0.82 24.69
C CYS A 340 16.56 1.61 23.65
N ASN A 341 16.83 2.89 23.88
CA ASN A 341 17.76 3.68 23.06
C ASN A 341 19.24 3.27 23.27
N THR A 342 19.56 2.51 24.33
CA THR A 342 20.87 1.86 24.55
C THR A 342 20.83 0.35 24.27
N MET A 343 19.67 -0.20 23.90
CA MET A 343 19.48 -1.61 23.55
C MET A 343 19.52 -1.84 22.03
N ASP A 344 20.23 -0.97 21.31
CA ASP A 344 20.64 -1.16 19.92
C ASP A 344 22.04 -1.82 19.83
N GLU A 345 22.58 -2.33 20.95
CA GLU A 345 23.93 -2.94 21.01
C GLU A 345 23.97 -4.41 21.48
N ILE A 346 22.90 -5.18 21.25
CA ILE A 346 22.96 -6.66 21.38
C ILE A 346 22.62 -7.32 20.05
N ASP A 347 23.37 -6.95 19.00
CA ASP A 347 23.46 -7.72 17.75
C ASP A 347 24.63 -8.72 17.77
N ASN A 348 25.16 -9.05 18.95
CA ASN A 348 26.22 -10.05 19.08
C ASN A 348 25.94 -10.99 20.26
N PHE A 349 25.40 -12.17 19.93
CA PHE A 349 25.34 -13.36 20.82
C PHE A 349 26.73 -13.84 21.29
N SER A 350 27.81 -13.23 20.82
CA SER A 350 29.20 -13.54 21.14
C SER A 350 29.74 -12.86 22.42
N ARG A 351 28.93 -12.05 23.12
CA ARG A 351 29.34 -11.39 24.40
C ARG A 351 28.50 -11.75 25.63
N LEU A 352 27.67 -12.79 25.59
CA LEU A 352 26.99 -13.26 26.80
C LEU A 352 27.98 -13.96 27.74
N LYS A 353 28.07 -13.50 28.98
CA LYS A 353 28.71 -14.26 30.06
C LYS A 353 27.92 -15.56 30.29
N PRO A 354 28.56 -16.67 30.67
CA PRO A 354 27.93 -17.99 30.77
C PRO A 354 26.70 -18.01 31.71
N ASP A 355 26.66 -17.14 32.72
CA ASP A 355 25.56 -17.05 33.68
C ASP A 355 24.27 -16.43 33.08
N ASP A 356 24.39 -15.49 32.14
CA ASP A 356 23.24 -14.86 31.46
C ASP A 356 22.64 -15.80 30.40
N LEU A 357 23.46 -16.67 29.80
CA LEU A 357 23.01 -17.71 28.87
C LEU A 357 22.21 -18.79 29.62
N ALA A 358 22.65 -19.17 30.81
CA ALA A 358 21.92 -20.10 31.67
C ALA A 358 20.55 -19.54 32.06
N LEU A 359 20.46 -18.25 32.38
CA LEU A 359 19.20 -17.58 32.69
C LEU A 359 18.26 -17.54 31.47
N LEU A 360 18.79 -17.26 30.28
CA LEU A 360 18.02 -17.25 29.03
C LEU A 360 17.48 -18.63 28.68
N ILE A 361 18.32 -19.67 28.80
CA ILE A 361 17.92 -21.07 28.57
C ILE A 361 16.87 -21.50 29.60
N LEU A 362 17.03 -21.13 30.86
CA LEU A 362 16.08 -21.45 31.92
C LEU A 362 14.75 -20.72 31.71
N LEU A 363 14.79 -19.49 31.17
CA LEU A 363 13.61 -18.73 30.80
C LEU A 363 12.89 -19.33 29.59
N PHE A 364 13.62 -19.78 28.55
CA PHE A 364 13.04 -20.51 27.43
C PHE A 364 12.46 -21.87 27.85
N GLN A 365 13.15 -22.62 28.71
CA GLN A 365 12.64 -23.88 29.27
C GLN A 365 11.38 -23.67 30.13
N THR A 366 11.33 -22.56 30.88
CA THR A 366 10.14 -22.19 31.66
C THR A 366 9.00 -21.76 30.74
N LEU A 367 9.31 -21.07 29.64
CA LEU A 367 8.32 -20.68 28.63
C LEU A 367 7.73 -21.92 27.93
N ASP A 368 8.58 -22.87 27.53
CA ASP A 368 8.15 -24.14 26.93
C ASP A 368 7.29 -24.97 27.88
N LYS A 369 7.66 -25.02 29.17
CA LYS A 369 6.82 -25.67 30.19
C LYS A 369 5.45 -25.00 30.30
N ASN A 370 5.41 -23.67 30.35
CA ASN A 370 4.15 -22.92 30.44
C ASN A 370 3.28 -23.08 29.18
N ILE A 371 3.89 -23.14 27.99
CA ILE A 371 3.17 -23.38 26.73
C ILE A 371 2.57 -24.80 26.71
N ASN A 372 3.34 -25.80 27.14
CA ASN A 372 2.86 -27.18 27.22
C ASN A 372 1.74 -27.34 28.26
N GLU A 373 1.81 -26.63 29.39
CA GLU A 373 0.76 -26.63 30.40
C GLU A 373 -0.52 -25.97 29.86
N TYR A 374 -0.40 -24.89 29.09
CA TYR A 374 -1.52 -24.26 28.41
C TYR A 374 -2.19 -25.18 27.38
N ASP A 375 -1.39 -25.94 26.63
CA ASP A 375 -1.88 -26.87 25.61
C ASP A 375 -2.61 -28.07 26.23
N ASN A 376 -2.14 -28.54 27.41
CA ASN A 376 -2.83 -29.55 28.19
C ASN A 376 -4.18 -29.04 28.74
N ILE A 377 -4.22 -27.82 29.28
CA ILE A 377 -5.47 -27.20 29.76
C ILE A 377 -6.48 -27.05 28.60
N LEU A 378 -6.01 -26.68 27.41
CA LEU A 378 -6.86 -26.60 26.20
C LEU A 378 -7.41 -27.96 25.77
N ARG A 379 -6.65 -29.04 25.90
CA ARG A 379 -7.13 -30.41 25.65
C ARG A 379 -8.17 -30.84 26.68
N ASP A 380 -7.94 -30.56 27.95
CA ASP A 380 -8.88 -30.89 29.02
C ASP A 380 -10.20 -30.12 28.87
N LEU A 381 -10.15 -28.84 28.51
CA LEU A 381 -11.34 -28.05 28.20
C LEU A 381 -12.11 -28.60 26.99
N ARG A 382 -11.40 -29.12 25.97
CA ARG A 382 -12.04 -29.76 24.81
C ARG A 382 -12.73 -31.07 25.21
N HIS A 383 -12.10 -31.89 26.04
CA HIS A 383 -12.73 -33.10 26.58
C HIS A 383 -13.96 -32.79 27.45
N ILE A 384 -13.92 -31.74 28.26
CA ILE A 384 -15.08 -31.29 29.05
C ILE A 384 -16.19 -30.80 28.13
N ALA A 385 -15.88 -30.03 27.08
CA ALA A 385 -16.86 -29.57 26.10
C ALA A 385 -17.52 -30.74 25.34
N GLU A 386 -16.74 -31.76 24.96
CA GLU A 386 -17.26 -32.98 24.35
C GLU A 386 -18.12 -33.81 25.32
N PHE A 387 -17.74 -33.87 26.60
CA PHE A 387 -18.52 -34.54 27.63
C PHE A 387 -19.87 -33.84 27.85
N ILE A 388 -19.88 -32.52 27.97
CA ILE A 388 -21.12 -31.71 28.10
C ILE A 388 -22.00 -31.88 26.86
N SER A 389 -21.42 -31.90 25.67
CA SER A 389 -22.13 -32.17 24.41
C SER A 389 -22.80 -33.55 24.41
N LYS A 390 -22.06 -34.61 24.79
CA LYS A 390 -22.61 -35.97 24.92
C LYS A 390 -23.68 -36.06 25.99
N PHE A 391 -23.52 -35.38 27.13
CA PHE A 391 -24.50 -35.37 28.22
C PHE A 391 -25.79 -34.66 27.81
N ASN A 392 -25.71 -33.52 27.11
CA ASN A 392 -26.87 -32.83 26.55
C ASN A 392 -27.59 -33.66 25.49
N LYS A 393 -26.84 -34.38 24.65
CA LYS A 393 -27.41 -35.31 23.66
C LYS A 393 -28.13 -36.50 24.31
N LYS A 394 -27.62 -36.99 25.45
CA LYS A 394 -28.27 -38.06 26.23
C LYS A 394 -29.50 -37.57 27.02
N LYS A 395 -29.47 -36.34 27.53
CA LYS A 395 -30.60 -35.71 28.22
C LYS A 395 -31.79 -35.46 27.27
N THR A 396 -31.51 -35.06 26.03
CA THR A 396 -32.54 -34.87 24.99
C THR A 396 -33.14 -36.18 24.48
N SER A 397 -32.39 -37.29 24.47
CA SER A 397 -32.93 -38.62 24.16
C SER A 397 -33.79 -39.22 25.28
N ILE A 398 -33.61 -38.81 26.54
CA ILE A 398 -34.41 -39.29 27.68
C ILE A 398 -35.71 -38.49 27.83
N SER A 399 -35.78 -37.25 27.35
CA SER A 399 -37.01 -36.46 27.36
C SER A 399 -37.93 -36.70 26.15
N SER A 400 -37.56 -37.63 25.26
CA SER A 400 -38.31 -37.99 24.05
C SER A 400 -38.85 -39.43 24.07
N HIS A 401 -38.63 -40.14 25.18
CA HIS A 401 -39.36 -41.33 25.60
C HIS A 401 -40.17 -40.97 26.84
#